data_AF-A0A3B8JAG1-F1
#
_entry.id   AF-A0A3B8JAG1-F1
#
_cell.length_a   1.000
_cell.length_b   1.000
_cell.length_c   1.000
_cell.angle_alpha   90.00
_cell.angle_beta   90.00
_cell.angle_gamma   90.00
#
_symmetry.space_group_name_H-M   'P 1'
#
loop_
_entity.id
_entity.type
_entity.pdbx_description
1 polymer ?
#
loop_
_entity_poly.entity_id
_entity_poly.type
_entity_poly.pdbx_seq_one_letter_code
_entity_poly.pdbx_strand_id
1 'polypeptide(L)'
;MPVGVPGELYIGGLGLARGYLNRPDLTADKFIPDPFSNQTGARLYRTGDLAYHRPDGNLELIGRIDHQVKLRGFRVELGEVEAAVSEHPAVREAVVLAR
;
A
#
# COMPACT_ATOMS: atom_id res chain seq x y z
N MET A 1 -10.47 14.98 2.00
CA MET A 1 -9.90 15.28 3.33
C MET A 1 -9.59 16.77 3.39
N PRO A 2 -9.80 17.46 4.52
CA PRO A 2 -9.36 18.85 4.68
C PRO A 2 -7.84 18.98 4.50
N VAL A 3 -7.37 20.16 4.06
CA VAL A 3 -5.95 20.49 3.97
C VAL A 3 -5.27 20.27 5.33
N GLY A 4 -4.09 19.67 5.35
CA GLY A 4 -3.33 19.36 6.57
C GLY A 4 -3.78 18.11 7.33
N VAL A 5 -4.90 17.47 6.97
CA VAL A 5 -5.38 16.28 7.66
C VAL A 5 -4.86 15.01 6.97
N PRO A 6 -4.12 14.13 7.69
CA PRO A 6 -3.66 12.86 7.15
C PRO A 6 -4.80 11.94 6.70
N GLY A 7 -4.58 11.26 5.58
CA GLY A 7 -5.44 10.20 5.06
C GLY A 7 -4.64 9.18 4.24
N GLU A 8 -5.25 8.03 3.96
CA GLU A 8 -4.66 7.04 3.06
C GLU A 8 -4.68 7.57 1.63
N LEU A 9 -3.57 7.41 0.90
CA LEU A 9 -3.45 7.77 -0.51
C LEU A 9 -4.05 6.68 -1.40
N TYR A 10 -4.87 7.10 -2.36
CA TYR A 10 -5.45 6.26 -3.39
C TYR A 10 -5.05 6.80 -4.76
N ILE A 11 -4.75 5.92 -5.70
CA ILE A 11 -4.39 6.30 -7.08
C ILE A 11 -5.50 5.84 -8.02
N GLY A 12 -5.97 6.72 -8.90
CA GLY A 12 -6.94 6.42 -9.94
C GLY A 12 -6.41 6.68 -11.36
N GLY A 13 -7.26 6.42 -12.35
CA GLY A 13 -6.99 6.76 -13.76
C GLY A 13 -6.25 5.68 -14.57
N LEU A 14 -5.82 6.06 -15.77
CA LEU A 14 -5.28 5.13 -16.78
C LEU A 14 -3.96 4.46 -16.39
N GLY A 15 -3.22 5.03 -15.42
CA GLY A 15 -1.93 4.51 -14.95
C GLY A 15 -2.03 3.26 -14.06
N LEU A 16 -3.24 2.79 -13.76
CA LEU A 16 -3.43 1.62 -12.92
C LEU A 16 -3.01 0.32 -13.62
N ALA A 17 -2.37 -0.55 -12.85
CA ALA A 17 -2.15 -1.93 -13.27
C ALA A 17 -3.48 -2.67 -13.45
N ARG A 18 -3.45 -3.78 -14.20
CA ARG A 18 -4.62 -4.68 -14.30
C ARG A 18 -4.95 -5.32 -12.95
N GLY A 19 -3.93 -5.68 -12.18
CA GLY A 19 -4.04 -6.36 -10.90
C GLY A 19 -2.79 -7.18 -10.61
N TYR A 20 -2.88 -8.07 -9.62
CA TYR A 20 -1.85 -9.03 -9.29
C TYR A 20 -2.07 -10.35 -10.05
N LEU A 21 -1.02 -10.84 -10.71
CA LEU A 21 -1.06 -12.09 -11.48
C LEU A 21 -1.45 -13.27 -10.58
N ASN A 22 -2.45 -14.05 -10.99
CA ASN A 22 -2.96 -15.23 -10.28
C ASN A 22 -3.40 -14.96 -8.82
N ARG A 23 -3.73 -13.71 -8.48
CA ARG A 23 -4.16 -13.30 -7.14
C ARG A 23 -5.41 -12.41 -7.24
N PRO A 24 -6.56 -12.97 -7.66
CA PRO A 24 -7.80 -12.20 -7.82
C PRO A 24 -8.28 -11.60 -6.51
N ASP A 25 -8.17 -12.31 -5.39
CA ASP A 25 -8.63 -11.83 -4.08
C ASP A 25 -7.84 -10.59 -3.62
N LEU A 26 -6.50 -10.63 -3.76
CA LEU A 26 -5.64 -9.49 -3.45
C LEU A 26 -5.87 -8.34 -4.42
N THR A 27 -6.17 -8.65 -5.69
CA THR A 27 -6.54 -7.63 -6.68
C THR A 27 -7.83 -6.93 -6.28
N ALA A 28 -8.86 -7.67 -5.86
CA ALA A 28 -10.12 -7.09 -5.44
C ALA A 28 -9.98 -6.26 -4.14
N ASP A 29 -9.13 -6.69 -3.21
CA ASP A 29 -8.83 -5.92 -1.98
C ASP A 29 -8.11 -4.58 -2.27
N LYS A 30 -7.14 -4.60 -3.20
CA LYS A 30 -6.30 -3.42 -3.48
C LYS A 30 -6.83 -2.53 -4.60
N PHE A 31 -7.59 -3.06 -5.56
CA PHE A 31 -8.14 -2.32 -6.70
C PHE A 31 -9.66 -2.23 -6.57
N ILE A 32 -10.13 -1.28 -5.79
CA ILE A 32 -11.55 -1.09 -5.45
C ILE A 32 -12.27 -0.23 -6.50
N PRO A 33 -13.62 -0.24 -6.56
CA PRO A 33 -14.36 0.70 -7.40
C PRO A 33 -14.04 2.17 -7.06
N ASP A 34 -13.95 3.02 -8.08
CA ASP A 34 -13.72 4.46 -7.92
C ASP A 34 -15.04 5.22 -7.76
N PRO A 35 -15.40 5.72 -6.56
CA PRO A 35 -16.62 6.47 -6.35
C PRO A 35 -16.53 7.93 -6.84
N PHE A 36 -15.35 8.41 -7.24
CA PHE A 36 -15.12 9.79 -7.68
C PHE A 36 -15.15 9.93 -9.21
N SER A 37 -15.17 8.83 -9.94
CA SER A 37 -15.19 8.82 -11.40
C SER A 37 -16.60 8.55 -11.94
N ASN A 38 -16.96 9.27 -13.00
CA ASN A 38 -18.18 9.01 -13.77
C ASN A 38 -18.01 7.89 -14.81
N GLN A 39 -16.80 7.33 -14.96
CA GLN A 39 -16.53 6.28 -15.92
C GLN A 39 -16.93 4.91 -15.35
N THR A 40 -17.76 4.18 -16.09
CA THR A 40 -18.15 2.82 -15.73
C THR A 40 -16.91 1.92 -15.63
N GLY A 41 -16.77 1.21 -14.51
CA GLY A 41 -15.64 0.31 -14.26
C GLY A 41 -14.34 1.00 -13.85
N ALA A 42 -14.37 2.30 -13.53
CA ALA A 42 -13.23 2.98 -12.94
C ALA A 42 -12.86 2.37 -11.58
N ARG A 43 -11.56 2.36 -11.28
CA ARG A 43 -10.99 1.75 -10.08
C ARG A 43 -10.02 2.70 -9.39
N LEU A 44 -9.85 2.52 -8.09
CA LEU A 44 -8.79 3.11 -7.28
C LEU A 44 -7.88 2.01 -6.75
N TYR A 45 -6.57 2.26 -6.77
CA TYR A 45 -5.58 1.44 -6.09
C TYR A 45 -5.30 2.00 -4.69
N ARG A 46 -5.46 1.15 -3.67
CA ARG A 46 -5.12 1.42 -2.27
C ARG A 46 -3.61 1.32 -2.10
N THR A 47 -2.92 2.44 -1.91
CA THR A 47 -1.45 2.38 -1.86
C THR A 47 -0.95 1.87 -0.52
N GLY A 48 -1.69 2.10 0.57
CA GLY A 48 -1.24 1.88 1.95
C GLY A 48 -0.30 2.98 2.46
N ASP A 49 -0.13 4.06 1.69
CA ASP A 49 0.65 5.23 2.11
C ASP A 49 -0.23 6.25 2.83
N LEU A 50 0.33 6.90 3.85
CA LEU A 50 -0.30 8.01 4.56
C LEU A 50 0.21 9.34 3.99
N ALA A 51 -0.71 10.21 3.59
CA ALA A 51 -0.39 11.51 3.02
C ALA A 51 -1.39 12.61 3.45
N TYR A 52 -1.03 13.87 3.25
CA TYR A 52 -1.96 14.99 3.38
C TYR A 52 -1.73 16.05 2.30
N HIS A 53 -2.77 16.83 2.00
CA HIS A 53 -2.64 18.00 1.12
C HIS A 53 -2.02 19.16 1.89
N ARG A 54 -0.95 19.73 1.33
CA ARG A 54 -0.37 21.00 1.75
C ARG A 54 -1.23 22.18 1.24
N PRO A 55 -1.15 23.37 1.86
CA PRO A 55 -1.90 24.55 1.42
C PRO A 55 -1.59 25.02 -0.01
N ASP A 56 -0.42 24.65 -0.55
CA ASP A 56 0.02 24.94 -1.92
C ASP A 56 -0.56 23.96 -2.97
N GLY A 57 -1.37 22.98 -2.54
CA GLY A 57 -1.98 21.97 -3.40
C GLY A 57 -1.14 20.70 -3.60
N ASN A 58 0.11 20.68 -3.11
CA ASN A 58 0.95 19.48 -3.18
C ASN A 58 0.52 18.42 -2.16
N LEU A 59 0.95 17.18 -2.40
CA LEU A 59 0.80 16.08 -1.44
C LEU A 59 2.11 15.88 -0.67
N GLU A 60 1.99 15.80 0.66
CA GLU A 60 3.09 15.37 1.53
C GLU A 60 2.90 13.91 1.93
N LEU A 61 3.95 13.10 1.72
CA LEU A 61 4.00 11.71 2.16
C LEU A 61 4.54 11.64 3.59
N ILE A 62 3.80 11.01 4.51
CA ILE A 62 4.16 10.89 5.93
C ILE A 62 4.76 9.52 6.24
N GLY A 63 4.31 8.47 5.54
CA GLY A 63 4.77 7.12 5.79
C GLY A 63 3.81 6.06 5.27
N ARG A 64 3.84 4.90 5.91
CA ARG A 64 3.03 3.71 5.61
C ARG A 64 2.03 3.46 6.72
N ILE A 65 0.87 2.93 6.36
CA ILE A 65 -0.15 2.46 7.30
C ILE A 65 0.16 1.03 7.77
N ASP A 66 0.89 0.27 6.95
CA ASP A 66 1.31 -1.10 7.22
C ASP A 66 2.82 -1.20 7.49
N HIS A 67 3.29 -2.45 7.65
CA HIS A 67 4.68 -2.76 7.97
C HIS A 67 5.59 -2.86 6.73
N GLN A 68 5.12 -2.47 5.55
CA GLN A 68 5.93 -2.51 4.35
C GLN A 68 7.04 -1.45 4.45
N VAL A 69 8.27 -1.83 4.07
CA VAL A 69 9.43 -0.91 4.12
C VAL A 69 10.09 -0.76 2.76
N LYS A 70 10.87 0.31 2.60
CA LYS A 70 11.76 0.50 1.46
C LYS A 70 13.21 0.39 1.93
N LEU A 71 13.91 -0.66 1.49
CA LEU A 71 15.33 -0.84 1.77
C LEU A 71 16.11 -0.69 0.46
N ARG A 72 16.92 0.37 0.34
CA ARG A 72 17.75 0.64 -0.85
C ARG A 72 16.96 0.64 -2.18
N GLY A 73 15.74 1.17 -2.16
CA GLY A 73 14.85 1.23 -3.32
C GLY A 73 14.00 -0.03 -3.56
N PHE A 74 14.22 -1.10 -2.80
CA PHE A 74 13.41 -2.32 -2.87
C PHE A 74 12.24 -2.25 -1.89
N ARG A 75 11.05 -2.61 -2.37
CA ARG A 75 9.87 -2.83 -1.54
C ARG A 75 10.02 -4.17 -0.84
N VAL A 76 9.99 -4.17 0.49
CA VAL A 76 10.11 -5.36 1.33
C VAL A 76 8.87 -5.48 2.21
N GLU A 77 8.20 -6.61 2.14
CA GLU A 77 7.12 -6.98 3.04
C GLU A 77 7.74 -7.73 4.24
N LEU A 78 7.76 -7.12 5.42
CA LEU A 78 8.44 -7.71 6.58
C LEU A 78 7.86 -9.08 6.98
N GLY A 79 6.57 -9.28 6.77
CA GLY A 79 5.90 -10.57 7.01
C GLY A 79 6.41 -11.72 6.14
N GLU A 80 6.93 -11.44 4.93
CA GLU A 80 7.57 -12.47 4.10
C GLU A 80 8.89 -12.94 4.72
N VAL A 81 9.66 -12.02 5.28
CA VAL A 81 10.90 -12.33 6.00
C VAL A 81 10.59 -13.09 7.30
N GLU A 82 9.58 -12.67 8.05
CA GLU A 82 9.11 -13.37 9.26
C GLU A 82 8.67 -14.81 8.95
N ALA A 83 7.90 -15.01 7.88
CA ALA A 83 7.46 -16.34 7.45
C ALA A 83 8.66 -17.23 7.10
N ALA A 84 9.60 -16.73 6.28
CA ALA A 84 10.79 -17.47 5.90
C ALA A 84 11.69 -17.83 7.10
N VAL A 85 11.85 -16.92 8.06
CA VAL A 85 12.63 -17.19 9.29
C VAL A 85 11.93 -18.22 10.18
N SER A 86 10.60 -18.19 10.24
CA SER A 86 9.79 -19.11 11.05
C SER A 86 9.76 -20.55 10.51
N GLU A 87 10.15 -20.77 9.26
CA GLU A 87 10.32 -22.13 8.70
C GLU A 87 11.52 -22.88 9.32
N HIS A 88 12.45 -22.19 9.97
CA HIS A 88 13.62 -22.83 10.57
C HIS A 88 13.21 -23.65 11.81
N PRO A 89 13.57 -24.95 11.93
CA PRO A 89 13.06 -25.84 12.99
C PRO A 89 13.34 -25.40 14.43
N ALA A 90 14.42 -24.62 14.64
CA ALA A 90 14.79 -24.09 15.95
C ALA A 90 14.08 -22.77 16.32
N VAL A 91 13.31 -22.17 15.41
CA VAL A 91 12.63 -20.89 15.62
C VAL A 91 11.19 -21.14 16.02
N ARG A 92 10.80 -20.62 17.19
CA ARG A 92 9.42 -20.71 17.69
C ARG A 92 8.55 -19.54 17.19
N GLU A 93 9.11 -18.33 17.19
CA GLU A 93 8.45 -17.09 16.78
C GLU A 93 9.50 -16.15 16.18
N ALA A 94 9.12 -15.31 15.22
CA ALA A 94 9.98 -14.30 14.59
C ALA A 94 9.25 -12.96 14.44
N VAL A 95 9.99 -11.86 14.64
CA VAL A 95 9.54 -10.49 14.36
C VAL A 95 10.68 -9.77 13.64
N VAL A 96 10.37 -9.07 12.55
CA VAL A 96 11.33 -8.31 11.77
C VAL A 96 11.01 -6.82 11.87
N LEU A 97 12.03 -6.00 12.16
CA LEU A 97 11.92 -4.54 12.29
C LEU A 97 12.90 -3.85 11.35
N ALA A 98 12.49 -2.76 10.73
CA ALA A 98 13.39 -1.82 10.07
C ALA A 98 13.70 -0.66 11.04
N ARG A 99 14.98 -0.39 11.27
CA ARG A 99 15.48 0.68 12.15
C ARG A 99 16.52 1.51 11.43
#